data_AF-A0A835SRF6-F1
#
_entry.id   AF-A0A835SRF6-F1
#
_cell.length_a   1.000
_cell.length_b   1.000
_cell.length_c   1.000
_cell.angle_alpha   90.00
_cell.angle_beta   90.00
_cell.angle_gamma   90.00
#
_symmetry.space_group_name_H-M   'P 1'
#
loop_
_entity.id
_entity.type
_entity.pdbx_description
1 polymer ?
#
loop_
_entity_poly.entity_id
_entity_poly.type
_entity_poly.pdbx_seq_one_letter_code
_entity_poly.pdbx_strand_id
1 'polypeptide(L)'
;MVALIKGLGDLVYRNGGFVTSLKSFGDQHLAYDLRRPFEKYDRAHIWQMDFVSSVDATKPLDHELHVNNTILRWVLVKRPMSDKSAAAPAAATQAEAIAQPPR
;
A
#
# COMPACT_ATOMS: atom_id res chain seq x y z
N MET A 1 -3.37 1.84 -11.90
CA MET A 1 -2.48 1.65 -10.73
C MET A 1 -1.54 2.82 -10.49
N VAL A 2 -0.51 3.00 -11.34
CA VAL A 2 0.58 3.97 -11.08
C VAL A 2 0.06 5.40 -10.94
N ALA A 3 -0.91 5.81 -11.78
CA ALA A 3 -1.55 7.12 -11.69
C ALA A 3 -2.25 7.37 -10.35
N LEU A 4 -2.87 6.33 -9.77
CA LEU A 4 -3.59 6.41 -8.50
C LEU A 4 -2.62 6.60 -7.33
N ILE A 5 -1.55 5.79 -7.30
CA ILE A 5 -0.51 5.90 -6.26
C ILE A 5 0.19 7.27 -6.37
N LYS A 6 0.46 7.74 -7.58
CA LYS A 6 1.04 9.07 -7.81
C LYS A 6 0.11 10.18 -7.31
N GLY A 7 -1.18 10.11 -7.62
CA GLY A 7 -2.18 11.09 -7.15
C GLY A 7 -2.28 11.15 -5.62
N LEU A 8 -2.27 9.99 -4.96
CA LEU A 8 -2.21 9.91 -3.49
C LEU A 8 -0.92 10.50 -2.93
N GLY A 9 0.23 10.20 -3.55
CA GLY A 9 1.51 10.79 -3.17
C GLY A 9 1.49 12.32 -3.27
N ASP A 10 1.01 12.85 -4.40
CA ASP A 10 0.88 14.29 -4.61
C ASP A 10 -0.05 14.93 -3.56
N LEU A 11 -1.13 14.25 -3.18
CA LEU A 11 -2.05 14.71 -2.14
C LEU A 11 -1.39 14.74 -0.75
N VAL A 12 -0.58 13.72 -0.42
CA VAL A 12 0.22 13.70 0.83
C VAL A 12 1.20 14.87 0.86
N TYR A 13 1.93 15.09 -0.24
CA TYR A 13 2.91 16.18 -0.35
C TYR A 13 2.27 17.57 -0.27
N ARG A 14 1.11 17.77 -0.92
CA ARG A 14 0.38 19.05 -0.87
C ARG A 14 -0.08 19.42 0.53
N ASN A 15 -0.34 18.42 1.38
CA ASN A 15 -0.76 18.62 2.76
C ASN A 15 0.42 18.68 3.76
N GLY A 16 1.66 18.90 3.26
CA GLY A 16 2.85 19.03 4.10
C GLY A 16 3.35 17.71 4.69
N GLY A 17 2.86 16.58 4.20
CA GLY A 17 3.36 15.25 4.54
C GLY A 17 4.43 14.76 3.57
N PHE A 18 5.00 13.59 3.86
CA PHE A 18 5.90 12.89 2.95
C PHE A 18 5.65 11.39 2.97
N VAL A 19 5.91 10.74 1.84
CA VAL A 19 5.79 9.28 1.70
C VAL A 19 7.12 8.63 2.07
N THR A 20 7.09 7.65 2.98
CA THR A 20 8.29 6.98 3.50
C THR A 20 8.59 5.68 2.74
N SER A 21 7.57 4.90 2.44
CA SER A 21 7.75 3.59 1.78
C SER A 21 6.52 3.26 0.93
N LEU A 22 6.77 2.69 -0.24
CA LEU A 22 5.75 2.11 -1.11
C LEU A 22 6.13 0.65 -1.37
N LYS A 23 5.23 -0.28 -1.04
CA LYS A 23 5.39 -1.72 -1.30
C LYS A 23 4.23 -2.21 -2.13
N SER A 24 4.53 -2.93 -3.21
CA SER A 24 3.53 -3.68 -3.97
C SER A 24 3.73 -5.17 -3.69
N PHE A 25 2.63 -5.87 -3.48
CA PHE A 25 2.60 -7.30 -3.23
C PHE A 25 2.10 -8.11 -4.43
N GLY A 26 1.93 -7.45 -5.59
CA GLY A 26 1.44 -8.08 -6.82
C GLY A 26 -0.04 -8.44 -6.77
N ASP A 27 -0.45 -9.23 -7.75
CA ASP A 27 -1.79 -9.80 -7.82
C ASP A 27 -1.88 -11.02 -6.91
N GLN A 28 -2.77 -10.96 -5.92
CA GLN A 28 -3.00 -12.04 -4.96
C GLN A 28 -4.46 -12.47 -4.97
N HIS A 29 -4.68 -13.76 -4.70
CA HIS A 29 -6.01 -14.27 -4.42
C HIS A 29 -6.52 -13.73 -3.09
N LEU A 30 -7.75 -13.21 -3.11
CA LEU A 30 -8.44 -12.78 -1.91
C LEU A 30 -8.91 -14.00 -1.11
N ALA A 31 -8.93 -13.87 0.22
CA ALA A 31 -9.37 -14.95 1.10
C ALA A 31 -10.85 -15.32 0.90
N TYR A 32 -11.64 -14.39 0.38
CA TYR A 32 -13.03 -14.57 -0.02
C TYR A 32 -13.34 -13.66 -1.21
N ASP A 33 -14.35 -14.03 -1.99
CA ASP A 33 -14.82 -13.22 -3.11
C ASP A 33 -15.34 -11.88 -2.62
N LEU A 34 -14.72 -10.79 -3.07
CA LEU A 34 -15.22 -9.46 -2.80
C LEU A 34 -16.33 -9.11 -3.81
N ARG A 35 -17.49 -8.71 -3.29
CA ARG A 35 -18.66 -8.35 -4.11
C ARG A 35 -18.83 -6.84 -4.16
N ARG A 36 -18.98 -6.31 -5.36
CA ARG A 36 -19.51 -4.98 -5.66
C ARG A 36 -20.84 -5.11 -6.38
N PRO A 37 -21.65 -4.05 -6.47
CA PRO A 37 -22.85 -4.09 -7.31
C PRO A 37 -22.48 -4.60 -8.71
N PHE A 38 -23.08 -5.73 -9.11
CA PHE A 38 -22.88 -6.42 -10.40
C PHE A 38 -21.50 -7.05 -10.65
N GLU A 39 -20.56 -6.98 -9.72
CA GLU A 39 -19.18 -7.46 -9.94
C GLU A 39 -18.68 -8.35 -8.79
N LYS A 40 -17.88 -9.36 -9.14
CA LYS A 40 -17.22 -10.27 -8.20
C LYS A 40 -15.74 -10.33 -8.51
N TYR A 41 -14.91 -10.22 -7.47
CA TYR A 41 -13.46 -10.20 -7.57
C TYR A 41 -12.87 -11.32 -6.69
N ASP A 42 -12.12 -12.24 -7.32
CA ASP A 42 -11.37 -13.32 -6.67
C ASP A 42 -9.89 -12.96 -6.44
N ARG A 43 -9.37 -12.02 -7.26
CA ARG A 43 -8.00 -11.54 -7.24
C ARG A 43 -7.97 -10.02 -7.14
N ALA A 44 -6.96 -9.52 -6.44
CA ALA A 44 -6.71 -8.10 -6.35
C ALA A 44 -5.20 -7.83 -6.29
N HIS A 45 -4.82 -6.67 -6.82
CA HIS A 45 -3.48 -6.17 -6.61
C HIS A 45 -3.39 -5.44 -5.28
N ILE A 46 -2.50 -5.90 -4.41
CA ILE A 46 -2.35 -5.34 -3.07
C ILE A 46 -1.10 -4.47 -3.03
N TRP A 47 -1.24 -3.26 -2.49
CA TRP A 47 -0.12 -2.36 -2.25
C TRP A 47 -0.29 -1.67 -0.90
N GLN A 48 0.83 -1.23 -0.33
CA GLN A 48 0.88 -0.53 0.95
C GLN A 48 1.75 0.71 0.78
N MET A 49 1.23 1.85 1.23
CA MET A 49 1.96 3.12 1.28
C MET A 49 2.06 3.57 2.73
N ASP A 50 3.29 3.71 3.21
CA ASP A 50 3.60 4.31 4.50
C ASP A 50 3.94 5.78 4.27
N PHE A 51 3.26 6.67 4.98
CA PHE A 51 3.46 8.11 4.90
C PHE A 51 3.39 8.75 6.28
N VAL A 52 3.96 9.94 6.37
CA VAL A 52 3.86 10.82 7.54
C VAL A 52 3.07 12.04 7.10
N SER A 53 1.97 12.35 7.78
CA SER A 53 1.17 13.55 7.54
C SER A 53 0.54 14.06 8.84
N SER A 54 0.01 15.28 8.78
CA SER A 54 -0.91 15.77 9.82
C SER A 54 -2.20 14.92 9.84
N VAL A 55 -2.90 14.94 10.98
CA VAL A 55 -4.17 14.21 11.14
C VAL A 55 -5.24 14.78 10.19
N ASP A 56 -5.24 16.09 9.97
CA ASP A 56 -6.18 16.78 9.08
C ASP A 56 -6.08 16.31 7.63
N ALA A 57 -4.88 15.92 7.18
CA ALA A 57 -4.67 15.37 5.84
C ALA A 57 -5.34 14.01 5.63
N THR A 58 -5.72 13.29 6.69
CA THR A 58 -6.30 11.94 6.58
C THR A 58 -7.67 11.94 5.92
N LYS A 59 -8.49 12.98 6.15
CA LYS A 59 -9.85 13.11 5.58
C LYS A 59 -9.86 13.21 4.05
N PRO A 60 -9.09 14.11 3.41
CA PRO A 60 -9.06 14.18 1.95
C PRO A 60 -8.48 12.90 1.33
N LEU A 61 -7.52 12.25 2.01
CA LEU A 61 -6.97 10.96 1.59
C LEU A 61 -8.03 9.85 1.58
N ASP A 62 -8.81 9.72 2.66
CA ASP A 62 -9.91 8.74 2.73
C ASP A 62 -10.99 9.00 1.66
N HIS A 63 -11.33 10.26 1.45
CA HIS A 63 -12.28 10.65 0.41
C HIS A 63 -11.79 10.27 -1.00
N GLU A 64 -10.53 10.56 -1.33
CA GLU A 64 -9.94 10.21 -2.64
C GLU A 64 -9.95 8.70 -2.90
N LEU A 65 -9.70 7.91 -1.84
CA LEU A 65 -9.77 6.44 -1.91
C LEU A 65 -11.21 5.94 -2.08
N HIS A 66 -12.18 6.61 -1.44
CA HIS A 66 -13.59 6.24 -1.52
C HIS A 66 -14.20 6.52 -2.91
N VAL A 67 -13.89 7.68 -3.49
CA VAL A 67 -14.43 8.09 -4.80
C VAL A 67 -13.86 7.24 -5.94
N ASN A 68 -12.71 6.61 -5.75
CA ASN A 68 -12.07 5.86 -6.81
C ASN A 68 -12.72 4.48 -7.05
N ASN A 69 -13.37 4.34 -8.21
CA ASN A 69 -14.03 3.10 -8.62
C ASN A 69 -13.07 1.91 -8.83
N THR A 70 -11.76 2.13 -8.95
CA THR A 70 -10.76 1.07 -9.16
C THR A 70 -10.36 0.38 -7.86
N ILE A 71 -10.52 1.06 -6.71
CA ILE A 71 -10.07 0.54 -5.41
C ILE A 71 -11.16 -0.35 -4.85
N LEU A 72 -10.88 -1.64 -4.69
CA LEU A 72 -11.82 -2.59 -4.11
C LEU A 72 -12.09 -2.33 -2.63
N ARG A 73 -11.02 -2.17 -1.85
CA ARG A 73 -11.05 -1.90 -0.40
C ARG A 73 -9.79 -1.15 0.01
N TRP A 74 -9.92 -0.25 0.97
CA TRP A 74 -8.79 0.44 1.60
C TRP A 74 -8.91 0.40 3.12
N VAL A 75 -7.78 0.56 3.80
CA VAL A 75 -7.71 0.70 5.25
C VAL A 75 -6.62 1.71 5.57
N LEU A 76 -6.95 2.76 6.31
CA LEU A 76 -5.96 3.67 6.89
C LEU A 76 -5.77 3.29 8.35
N VAL A 77 -4.52 3.03 8.73
CA VAL A 77 -4.15 2.69 10.11
C VAL A 77 -3.09 3.66 10.58
N LYS A 78 -3.31 4.28 11.74
CA LYS A 78 -2.26 5.05 12.43
C LYS A 78 -1.26 4.06 13.03
N ARG A 79 -0.05 4.03 12.50
CA ARG A 79 1.06 3.28 13.11
C ARG A 79 1.56 4.08 14.32
N PRO A 80 1.63 3.50 15.54
CA PRO A 80 2.34 4.14 16.63
C PRO A 80 3.80 4.33 16.21
N MET A 81 4.42 5.44 16.61
CA MET A 81 5.85 5.67 16.40
C MET A 81 6.62 4.71 17.32
N SER A 82 6.63 3.43 16.97
CA SER A 82 7.41 2.41 17.65
C SER A 82 8.82 2.48 17.12
N ASP A 83 9.75 2.53 18.06
CA ASP A 83 11.19 2.62 17.86
C ASP A 83 11.67 1.66 16.77
N LYS A 84 12.50 2.19 15.89
CA LYS A 84 12.95 1.57 14.66
C LYS A 84 13.93 0.43 15.00
N SER A 85 13.44 -0.78 15.28
CA SER A 85 14.30 -1.97 15.38
C SER A 85 13.67 -3.30 14.91
N ALA A 86 12.34 -3.45 14.91
CA ALA A 86 11.74 -4.76 14.60
C ALA A 86 11.54 -5.07 13.10
N ALA A 87 11.77 -4.12 12.19
CA ALA A 87 11.53 -4.30 10.75
C ALA A 87 12.80 -4.12 9.92
N ALA A 88 13.91 -4.74 10.35
CA ALA A 88 15.04 -5.06 9.48
C ALA A 88 14.67 -6.23 8.53
N PRO A 89 15.32 -6.37 7.36
CA PRO A 89 14.64 -6.73 6.12
C PRO A 89 14.55 -8.25 5.88
N ALA A 90 13.34 -8.81 5.96
CA ALA A 90 13.07 -10.15 5.41
C ALA A 90 13.19 -10.22 3.86
N ALA A 91 13.34 -9.08 3.18
CA ALA A 91 13.52 -8.99 1.74
C ALA A 91 14.99 -9.21 1.29
N ALA A 92 15.98 -9.11 2.18
CA ALA A 92 17.39 -9.28 1.80
C ALA A 92 17.80 -10.76 1.67
N THR A 93 17.17 -11.68 2.42
CA THR A 93 17.54 -13.10 2.41
C THR A 93 17.10 -13.85 1.15
N GLN A 94 16.15 -13.33 0.37
CA GLN A 94 15.66 -14.02 -0.84
C GLN A 94 16.53 -13.78 -2.08
N ALA A 95 17.36 -12.73 -2.11
CA ALA A 95 18.24 -12.46 -3.25
C ALA A 95 19.52 -13.31 -3.26
N GLU A 96 20.00 -13.75 -2.09
CA GLU A 96 21.27 -14.48 -1.98
C GLU A 96 21.12 -15.98 -2.34
N ALA A 97 19.91 -16.55 -2.23
CA ALA A 97 19.66 -17.96 -2.56
C ALA A 97 19.64 -18.26 -4.07
N ILE A 98 19.56 -17.22 -4.93
CA ILE A 98 19.45 -17.37 -6.39
C ILE A 98 20.81 -17.29 -7.09
N ALA A 99 21.89 -16.95 -6.36
CA ALA A 99 23.20 -16.60 -6.94
C ALA A 99 24.31 -17.66 -6.78
N GLN A 100 24.02 -18.86 -6.23
CA GLN A 100 25.04 -19.92 -6.11
C GLN A 100 24.99 -20.85 -7.34
N PRO A 101 25.96 -20.80 -8.28
CA PRO A 101 26.05 -21.79 -9.35
C PRO A 101 26.48 -23.16 -8.79
N PRO A 102 25.96 -24.28 -9.32
CA PRO A 102 26.37 -25.61 -8.89
C PRO A 102 27.83 -25.86 -9.29
N ARG A 103 28.62 -26.38 -8.33
CA ARG A 103 29.93 -26.97 -8.59
C ARG A 103 29.79 -28.35 -9.24
#